data_AF-A0A1A6BKR5-F1
#
_entry.id   AF-A0A1A6BKR5-F1
#
_cell.length_a   1.000
_cell.length_b   1.000
_cell.length_c   1.000
_cell.angle_alpha   90.00
_cell.angle_beta   90.00
_cell.angle_gamma   90.00
#
_symmetry.space_group_name_H-M   'P 1'
#
loop_
_entity.id
_entity.type
_entity.pdbx_description
1 polymer ?
#
loop_
_entity_poly.entity_id
_entity_poly.type
_entity_poly.pdbx_seq_one_letter_code
_entity_poly.pdbx_strand_id
1 'polypeptide(L)'
;MSFMLRALPLAATLLVTTALGAAPRASADPLADLMRMLPSGYSSDSCKPATSKVALAAVECQDNSVPDGPTYATYTLYRDYNGMYDAFTAGLKSPTWAPATCPGKQSSDPAAVLGSDGKQYGFIACGRGTGADWQAKDGAVAWTRNADHFLGVAYVGYQGQAYPASLFNWVRAQQIESDCAASGGKYTAWHGDAGIDYSNCCFQDHCDEYVDGTYQGRSPG
;
A
#
# COMPACT_ATOMS: atom_id res chain seq x y z
N MET A 1 83.90 18.05 -24.27
CA MET A 1 83.62 16.63 -23.96
C MET A 1 82.71 16.63 -22.73
N SER A 2 81.44 17.02 -22.90
CA SER A 2 80.23 16.16 -22.89
C SER A 2 80.00 15.41 -21.57
N PHE A 3 79.23 16.06 -20.68
CA PHE A 3 78.60 15.46 -19.51
C PHE A 3 77.39 14.63 -19.96
N MET A 4 77.33 13.35 -19.59
CA MET A 4 76.15 12.51 -19.76
C MET A 4 75.35 12.48 -18.45
N LEU A 5 74.17 13.09 -18.44
CA LEU A 5 73.15 12.86 -17.41
C LEU A 5 72.40 11.55 -17.71
N ARG A 6 72.40 10.63 -16.74
CA ARG A 6 71.49 9.47 -16.71
C ARG A 6 70.14 9.91 -16.17
N ALA A 7 69.09 9.81 -16.99
CA ALA A 7 67.69 9.95 -16.56
C ALA A 7 67.13 8.56 -16.19
N LEU A 8 66.57 8.43 -14.99
CA LEU A 8 65.76 7.29 -14.57
C LEU A 8 64.29 7.51 -14.98
N PRO A 9 63.57 6.48 -15.46
CA PRO A 9 62.13 6.60 -15.70
C PRO A 9 61.35 6.35 -14.40
N LEU A 10 60.55 7.33 -13.98
CA LEU A 10 59.49 7.17 -12.98
C LEU A 10 58.28 6.54 -13.67
N ALA A 11 58.02 5.25 -13.43
CA ALA A 11 56.79 4.59 -13.82
C ALA A 11 55.69 4.93 -12.80
N ALA A 12 54.71 5.73 -13.19
CA ALA A 12 53.54 6.04 -12.38
C ALA A 12 52.48 4.93 -12.56
N THR A 13 52.27 4.12 -11.53
CA THR A 13 51.26 3.07 -11.51
C THR A 13 49.88 3.69 -11.20
N LEU A 14 49.00 3.76 -12.19
CA LEU A 14 47.60 4.16 -12.02
C LEU A 14 46.80 2.98 -11.42
N LEU A 15 46.38 3.11 -10.16
CA LEU A 15 45.39 2.21 -9.56
C LEU A 15 44.00 2.63 -10.03
N VAL A 16 43.40 1.85 -10.93
CA VAL A 16 41.99 1.97 -11.29
C VAL A 16 41.17 1.25 -10.22
N THR A 17 40.59 2.00 -9.29
CA THR A 17 39.60 1.48 -8.36
C THR A 17 38.26 1.33 -9.09
N THR A 18 37.93 0.11 -9.50
CA THR A 18 36.59 -0.22 -10.00
C THR A 18 35.61 -0.15 -8.84
N ALA A 19 34.87 0.95 -8.73
CA ALA A 19 33.71 1.04 -7.87
C ALA A 19 32.65 0.04 -8.38
N LEU A 20 32.51 -1.10 -7.68
CA LEU A 20 31.34 -1.96 -7.80
C LEU A 20 30.16 -1.18 -7.21
N GLY A 21 29.52 -0.37 -8.05
CA GLY A 21 28.22 0.19 -7.73
C GLY A 21 27.24 -0.96 -7.50
N ALA A 22 26.76 -1.09 -6.27
CA ALA A 22 25.58 -1.88 -6.00
C ALA A 22 24.45 -1.29 -6.85
N ALA A 23 24.02 -2.02 -7.88
CA ALA A 23 22.89 -1.61 -8.70
C ALA A 23 21.66 -1.53 -7.76
N PRO A 24 20.99 -0.37 -7.64
CA PRO A 24 19.67 -0.37 -7.07
C PRO A 24 18.81 -1.22 -8.00
N ARG A 25 18.08 -2.20 -7.47
CA ARG A 25 16.94 -2.78 -8.19
C ARG A 25 15.81 -1.75 -8.21
N ALA A 26 16.00 -0.70 -9.01
CA ALA A 26 14.93 0.16 -9.45
C ALA A 26 14.43 -0.43 -10.77
N SER A 27 13.19 -0.89 -10.81
CA SER A 27 12.53 -0.90 -12.11
C SER A 27 12.46 0.57 -12.54
N ALA A 28 12.85 0.85 -13.77
CA ALA A 28 12.92 2.22 -14.29
C ALA A 28 11.52 2.80 -14.59
N ASP A 29 10.46 2.02 -14.38
CA ASP A 29 9.08 2.36 -14.69
C ASP A 29 8.22 2.35 -13.40
N PRO A 30 7.95 3.53 -12.82
CA PRO A 30 7.09 3.65 -11.66
C PRO A 30 5.66 3.11 -11.87
N LEU A 31 5.17 3.07 -13.12
CA LEU A 31 3.86 2.50 -13.42
C LEU A 31 3.90 0.97 -13.27
N ALA A 32 4.91 0.31 -13.83
CA ALA A 32 5.10 -1.13 -13.64
C ALA A 32 5.29 -1.48 -12.15
N ASP A 33 5.95 -0.62 -11.39
CA ASP A 33 6.11 -0.79 -9.94
C ASP A 33 4.77 -0.72 -9.21
N LEU A 34 3.98 0.31 -9.51
CA LEU A 34 2.64 0.45 -8.96
C LEU A 34 1.72 -0.72 -9.35
N MET A 35 1.77 -1.19 -10.60
CA MET A 35 0.96 -2.32 -11.07
C MET A 35 1.26 -3.62 -10.32
N ARG A 36 2.52 -3.85 -9.92
CA ARG A 36 2.91 -5.02 -9.09
C ARG A 36 2.47 -4.89 -7.63
N MET A 37 2.16 -3.68 -7.19
CA MET A 37 1.73 -3.36 -5.83
C MET A 37 0.22 -3.38 -5.65
N LEU A 38 -0.56 -3.51 -6.74
CA LEU A 38 -2.01 -3.47 -6.66
C LEU A 38 -2.57 -4.63 -5.83
N PRO A 39 -3.66 -4.40 -5.08
CA PRO A 39 -4.40 -5.49 -4.46
C PRO A 39 -4.82 -6.56 -5.47
N SER A 40 -5.07 -7.77 -4.98
CA SER A 40 -5.59 -8.86 -5.80
C SER A 40 -6.99 -8.54 -6.35
N GLY A 41 -7.37 -9.23 -7.43
CA GLY A 41 -8.70 -9.10 -8.05
C GLY A 41 -8.79 -8.15 -9.23
N TYR A 42 -7.71 -7.48 -9.62
CA TYR A 42 -7.68 -6.69 -10.84
C TYR A 42 -7.12 -7.50 -12.02
N SER A 43 -7.84 -7.47 -13.14
CA SER A 43 -7.32 -7.95 -14.42
C SER A 43 -6.38 -6.90 -15.05
N SER A 44 -5.69 -7.26 -16.12
CA SER A 44 -4.85 -6.31 -16.87
C SER A 44 -5.62 -5.09 -17.40
N ASP A 45 -6.92 -5.26 -17.66
CA ASP A 45 -7.75 -4.26 -18.31
C ASP A 45 -8.56 -3.43 -17.30
N SER A 46 -8.58 -3.88 -16.05
CA SER A 46 -9.30 -3.25 -14.94
C SER A 46 -8.69 -1.92 -14.53
N CYS A 47 -7.39 -1.71 -14.76
CA CYS A 47 -6.64 -0.55 -14.27
C CYS A 47 -6.04 0.25 -15.41
N LYS A 48 -6.27 1.56 -15.42
CA LYS A 48 -5.77 2.49 -16.44
C LYS A 48 -4.85 3.53 -15.81
N PRO A 49 -3.74 3.91 -16.46
CA PRO A 49 -2.91 5.01 -16.00
C PRO A 49 -3.71 6.29 -15.82
N ALA A 50 -3.49 6.95 -14.69
CA ALA A 50 -4.10 8.22 -14.34
C ALA A 50 -3.04 9.32 -14.30
N THR A 51 -3.44 10.54 -14.65
CA THR A 51 -2.51 11.68 -14.63
C THR A 51 -2.40 12.23 -13.21
N SER A 52 -1.18 12.36 -12.70
CA SER A 52 -0.89 13.02 -11.44
C SER A 52 0.25 14.02 -11.60
N LYS A 53 0.13 15.18 -10.93
CA LYS A 53 1.18 16.21 -10.94
C LYS A 53 2.30 15.96 -9.92
N VAL A 54 2.04 15.11 -8.93
CA VAL A 54 2.89 14.96 -7.73
C VAL A 54 3.31 13.51 -7.48
N ALA A 55 2.63 12.54 -8.09
CA ALA A 55 2.96 11.12 -7.96
C ALA A 55 3.96 10.67 -9.04
N LEU A 56 4.69 9.60 -8.74
CA LEU A 56 5.53 8.92 -9.73
C LEU A 56 4.67 8.11 -10.72
N ALA A 57 3.60 7.51 -10.22
CA ALA A 57 2.58 6.82 -11.01
C ALA A 57 1.24 6.87 -10.29
N ALA A 58 0.16 6.83 -11.05
CA ALA A 58 -1.18 6.66 -10.54
C ALA A 58 -1.99 5.79 -11.52
N VAL A 59 -2.92 5.01 -10.99
CA VAL A 59 -3.90 4.26 -11.79
C VAL A 59 -5.29 4.41 -11.20
N GLU A 60 -6.28 4.38 -12.08
CA GLU A 60 -7.69 4.23 -11.74
C GLU A 60 -8.12 2.82 -12.12
N CYS A 61 -8.71 2.11 -11.17
CA CYS A 61 -9.11 0.72 -11.32
C CYS A 61 -10.61 0.56 -11.11
N GLN A 62 -11.20 -0.34 -11.89
CA GLN A 62 -12.60 -0.74 -11.82
C GLN A 62 -12.71 -2.27 -11.84
N ASP A 63 -13.91 -2.80 -11.60
CA ASP A 63 -14.23 -4.21 -11.79
C ASP A 63 -13.28 -5.17 -11.04
N ASN A 64 -13.07 -4.91 -9.73
CA ASN A 64 -12.35 -5.87 -8.89
C ASN A 64 -13.19 -7.16 -8.74
N SER A 65 -12.57 -8.31 -8.99
CA SER A 65 -13.25 -9.61 -9.00
C SER A 65 -13.30 -10.32 -7.64
N VAL A 66 -12.60 -9.79 -6.63
CA VAL A 66 -12.62 -10.37 -5.27
C VAL A 66 -13.91 -9.93 -4.58
N PRO A 67 -14.63 -10.85 -3.89
CA PRO A 67 -15.79 -10.49 -3.08
C PRO A 67 -15.48 -9.31 -2.15
N ASP A 68 -16.46 -8.41 -2.00
CA ASP A 68 -16.34 -7.17 -1.21
C ASP A 68 -15.26 -6.19 -1.68
N GLY A 69 -14.66 -6.48 -2.84
CA GLY A 69 -13.74 -5.58 -3.52
C GLY A 69 -14.42 -4.29 -3.99
N PRO A 70 -13.62 -3.24 -4.22
CA PRO A 70 -14.13 -1.96 -4.66
C PRO A 70 -14.72 -2.01 -6.08
N THR A 71 -15.77 -1.23 -6.30
CA THR A 71 -16.29 -0.94 -7.65
C THR A 71 -15.40 0.07 -8.37
N TYR A 72 -14.69 0.91 -7.62
CA TYR A 72 -13.74 1.88 -8.13
C TYR A 72 -12.62 2.09 -7.12
N ALA A 73 -11.37 2.18 -7.57
CA ALA A 73 -10.25 2.53 -6.72
C ALA A 73 -9.22 3.38 -7.45
N THR A 74 -8.51 4.21 -6.71
CA THR A 74 -7.29 4.87 -7.17
C THR A 74 -6.10 4.36 -6.38
N TYR A 75 -5.02 4.10 -7.08
CA TYR A 75 -3.76 3.69 -6.48
C TYR A 75 -2.66 4.62 -6.96
N THR A 76 -1.83 5.07 -6.03
CA THR A 76 -0.83 6.08 -6.32
C THR A 76 0.49 5.74 -5.63
N LEU A 77 1.57 5.86 -6.40
CA LEU A 77 2.94 5.68 -5.93
C LEU A 77 3.64 7.03 -5.84
N TYR A 78 4.20 7.34 -4.68
CA TYR A 78 4.91 8.59 -4.42
C TYR A 78 6.42 8.39 -4.36
N ARG A 79 7.15 9.50 -4.51
CA ARG A 79 8.61 9.52 -4.42
C ARG A 79 9.10 9.17 -3.01
N ASP A 80 8.39 9.68 -2.01
CA ASP A 80 8.77 9.58 -0.61
C ASP A 80 7.54 9.57 0.31
N TYR A 81 7.79 9.26 1.58
CA TYR A 81 6.80 9.25 2.65
C TYR A 81 6.03 10.57 2.79
N ASN A 82 6.73 11.72 2.69
CA ASN A 82 6.10 13.02 2.90
C ASN A 82 5.07 13.30 1.80
N GLY A 83 5.43 13.07 0.53
CA GLY A 83 4.51 13.25 -0.59
C GLY A 83 3.27 12.34 -0.49
N MET A 84 3.45 11.10 -0.05
CA MET A 84 2.34 10.17 0.20
C MET A 84 1.45 10.64 1.36
N TYR A 85 2.05 11.03 2.49
CA TYR A 85 1.30 11.46 3.68
C TYR A 85 0.57 12.78 3.45
N ASP A 86 1.18 13.74 2.76
CA ASP A 86 0.55 14.99 2.36
C ASP A 86 -0.65 14.73 1.45
N ALA A 87 -0.52 13.82 0.48
CA ALA A 87 -1.63 13.46 -0.39
C ALA A 87 -2.76 12.73 0.34
N PHE A 88 -2.43 11.82 1.26
CA PHE A 88 -3.40 11.15 2.12
C PHE A 88 -4.19 12.20 2.92
N THR A 89 -3.52 13.09 3.65
CA THR A 89 -4.18 14.10 4.48
C THR A 89 -4.96 15.13 3.65
N ALA A 90 -4.48 15.50 2.46
CA ALA A 90 -5.20 16.37 1.54
C ALA A 90 -6.48 15.72 1.02
N GLY A 91 -6.43 14.42 0.68
CA GLY A 91 -7.60 13.66 0.25
C GLY A 91 -8.71 13.64 1.30
N LEU A 92 -8.36 13.47 2.57
CA LEU A 92 -9.32 13.48 3.68
C LEU A 92 -9.93 14.85 3.98
N LYS A 93 -9.25 15.93 3.57
CA LYS A 93 -9.74 17.32 3.68
C LYS A 93 -10.50 17.76 2.42
N SER A 94 -10.57 16.91 1.39
CA SER A 94 -11.29 17.21 0.16
C SER A 94 -12.77 17.45 0.47
N PRO A 95 -13.44 18.41 -0.18
CA PRO A 95 -14.88 18.59 -0.05
C PRO A 95 -15.69 17.36 -0.50
N THR A 96 -15.07 16.47 -1.29
CA THR A 96 -15.67 15.21 -1.76
C THR A 96 -15.54 14.04 -0.77
N TRP A 97 -14.98 14.27 0.42
CA TRP A 97 -14.80 13.27 1.47
C TRP A 97 -15.57 13.69 2.73
N ALA A 98 -16.55 12.88 3.13
CA ALA A 98 -17.20 12.98 4.43
C ALA A 98 -16.63 11.90 5.36
N PRO A 99 -15.93 12.25 6.46
CA PRO A 99 -15.38 11.25 7.38
C PRO A 99 -16.45 10.32 7.97
N ALA A 100 -16.11 9.04 8.10
CA ALA A 100 -16.93 8.03 8.76
C ALA A 100 -16.06 7.23 9.75
N THR A 101 -16.67 6.75 10.82
CA THR A 101 -15.98 5.88 11.78
C THR A 101 -15.74 4.52 11.14
N CYS A 102 -14.46 4.14 10.99
CA CYS A 102 -14.13 2.79 10.53
C CYS A 102 -14.64 1.72 11.50
N PRO A 103 -14.97 0.51 11.01
CA PRO A 103 -15.24 -0.63 11.88
C PRO A 103 -14.18 -0.81 12.99
N GLY A 104 -14.66 -1.02 14.21
CA GLY A 104 -13.82 -1.19 15.39
C GLY A 104 -13.03 0.05 15.85
N LYS A 105 -13.36 1.26 15.36
CA LYS A 105 -12.74 2.53 15.81
C LYS A 105 -13.72 3.39 16.60
N GLN A 106 -13.15 4.27 17.43
CA GLN A 106 -13.91 5.15 18.33
C GLN A 106 -14.24 6.52 17.70
N SER A 107 -13.47 6.97 16.71
CA SER A 107 -13.69 8.22 15.98
C SER A 107 -13.53 8.03 14.48
N SER A 108 -13.91 9.04 13.71
CA SER A 108 -13.69 9.11 12.25
C SER A 108 -12.30 9.65 11.88
N ASP A 109 -11.42 9.85 12.85
CA ASP A 109 -10.06 10.30 12.59
C ASP A 109 -9.24 9.16 11.95
N PRO A 110 -8.23 9.49 11.12
CA PRO A 110 -7.32 8.49 10.59
C PRO A 110 -6.65 7.68 11.69
N ALA A 111 -6.68 6.37 11.55
CA ALA A 111 -6.05 5.45 12.49
C ALA A 111 -4.70 4.96 11.94
N ALA A 112 -3.73 4.78 12.83
CA ALA A 112 -2.50 4.06 12.49
C ALA A 112 -2.83 2.59 12.18
N VAL A 113 -2.24 2.07 11.11
CA VAL A 113 -2.24 0.64 10.83
C VAL A 113 -1.03 0.04 11.52
N LEU A 114 -1.29 -0.74 12.57
CA LEU A 114 -0.26 -1.42 13.34
C LEU A 114 -0.14 -2.88 12.92
N GLY A 115 1.09 -3.38 12.81
CA GLY A 115 1.36 -4.81 12.71
C GLY A 115 1.27 -5.50 14.07
N SER A 116 1.39 -6.82 14.07
CA SER A 116 1.43 -7.61 15.32
C SER A 116 2.64 -7.28 16.20
N ASP A 117 3.72 -6.77 15.61
CA ASP A 117 4.91 -6.25 16.30
C ASP A 117 4.70 -4.84 16.91
N GLY A 118 3.51 -4.26 16.75
CA GLY A 118 3.16 -2.92 17.22
C GLY A 118 3.75 -1.78 16.40
N LYS A 119 4.52 -2.05 15.34
CA LYS A 119 5.03 -1.00 14.45
C LYS A 119 3.92 -0.50 13.54
N GLN A 120 4.05 0.76 13.15
CA GLN A 120 3.13 1.38 12.21
C GLN A 120 3.57 1.13 10.76
N TYR A 121 2.70 0.48 9.99
CA TYR A 121 2.89 0.18 8.57
C TYR A 121 2.16 1.15 7.66
N GLY A 122 1.20 1.90 8.19
CA GLY A 122 0.40 2.83 7.40
C GLY A 122 -0.58 3.65 8.21
N PHE A 123 -1.51 4.26 7.51
CA PHE A 123 -2.71 4.89 8.02
C PHE A 123 -3.92 4.31 7.31
N ILE A 124 -5.08 4.39 7.94
CA ILE A 124 -6.37 4.05 7.34
C ILE A 124 -7.43 5.04 7.80
N ALA A 125 -8.31 5.43 6.88
CA ALA A 125 -9.44 6.31 7.16
C ALA A 125 -10.66 5.84 6.35
N CYS A 126 -11.83 5.95 6.97
CA CYS A 126 -13.10 5.62 6.35
C CYS A 126 -13.88 6.90 6.07
N GLY A 127 -14.64 6.89 5.00
CA GLY A 127 -15.43 8.04 4.62
C GLY A 127 -16.53 7.68 3.65
N ARG A 128 -17.30 8.69 3.31
CA ARG A 128 -18.27 8.64 2.23
C ARG A 128 -17.91 9.66 1.18
N GLY A 129 -18.01 9.26 -0.09
CA GLY A 129 -17.98 10.18 -1.21
C GLY A 129 -19.16 11.14 -1.11
N THR A 130 -18.92 12.41 -1.39
CA THR A 130 -19.95 13.44 -1.49
C THR A 130 -19.90 14.08 -2.88
N GLY A 131 -20.87 14.95 -3.19
CA GLY A 131 -20.93 15.62 -4.49
C GLY A 131 -21.85 14.90 -5.47
N ALA A 132 -21.70 15.19 -6.77
CA ALA A 132 -22.65 14.73 -7.80
C ALA A 132 -22.65 13.21 -8.03
N ASP A 133 -21.52 12.55 -7.78
CA ASP A 133 -21.30 11.12 -7.97
C ASP A 133 -21.31 10.33 -6.65
N TRP A 134 -21.84 10.92 -5.57
CA TRP A 134 -21.81 10.33 -4.23
C TRP A 134 -22.39 8.91 -4.19
N GLN A 135 -23.42 8.60 -4.98
CA GLN A 135 -24.03 7.27 -5.01
C GLN A 135 -23.09 6.18 -5.50
N ALA A 136 -22.15 6.51 -6.39
CA ALA A 136 -21.14 5.56 -6.88
C ALA A 136 -19.93 5.46 -5.94
N LYS A 137 -19.82 6.38 -4.97
CA LYS A 137 -18.67 6.53 -4.08
C LYS A 137 -19.07 6.60 -2.60
N ASP A 138 -20.24 6.10 -2.24
CA ASP A 138 -20.81 6.30 -0.90
C ASP A 138 -19.98 5.61 0.18
N GLY A 139 -19.43 4.42 -0.09
CA GLY A 139 -18.44 3.80 0.79
C GLY A 139 -17.04 4.12 0.31
N ALA A 140 -16.18 4.67 1.16
CA ALA A 140 -14.78 4.93 0.83
C ALA A 140 -13.82 4.48 1.94
N VAL A 141 -12.68 3.93 1.55
CA VAL A 141 -11.54 3.62 2.43
C VAL A 141 -10.27 4.19 1.79
N ALA A 142 -9.56 5.02 2.52
CA ALA A 142 -8.23 5.51 2.15
C ALA A 142 -7.19 4.84 3.06
N TRP A 143 -6.09 4.34 2.49
CA TRP A 143 -5.02 3.74 3.28
C TRP A 143 -3.64 3.94 2.66
N THR A 144 -2.62 3.88 3.51
CA THR A 144 -1.23 3.95 3.07
C THR A 144 -0.48 2.65 3.35
N ARG A 145 0.62 2.44 2.61
CA ARG A 145 1.73 1.58 3.01
C ARG A 145 2.99 2.43 3.04
N ASN A 146 3.48 2.70 4.24
CA ASN A 146 4.51 3.72 4.48
C ASN A 146 5.84 3.34 3.82
N ALA A 147 6.24 2.07 3.88
CA ALA A 147 7.49 1.58 3.30
C ALA A 147 7.50 1.63 1.76
N ASP A 148 6.32 1.51 1.14
CA ASP A 148 6.16 1.49 -0.32
C ASP A 148 5.83 2.87 -0.90
N HIS A 149 5.66 3.90 -0.06
CA HIS A 149 5.15 5.22 -0.47
C HIS A 149 3.84 5.12 -1.28
N PHE A 150 2.98 4.17 -0.90
CA PHE A 150 1.77 3.81 -1.61
C PHE A 150 0.54 4.40 -0.92
N LEU A 151 -0.38 4.95 -1.71
CA LEU A 151 -1.72 5.37 -1.28
C LEU A 151 -2.77 4.65 -2.11
N GLY A 152 -3.70 3.97 -1.44
CA GLY A 152 -4.93 3.45 -2.04
C GLY A 152 -6.13 4.24 -1.56
N VAL A 153 -7.07 4.50 -2.47
CA VAL A 153 -8.41 5.00 -2.13
C VAL A 153 -9.43 4.15 -2.87
N ALA A 154 -10.17 3.36 -2.13
CA ALA A 154 -11.16 2.42 -2.64
C ALA A 154 -12.57 2.94 -2.38
N TYR A 155 -13.48 2.64 -3.30
CA TYR A 155 -14.86 3.04 -3.24
C TYR A 155 -15.81 1.89 -3.59
N VAL A 156 -16.97 1.91 -2.95
CA VAL A 156 -18.15 1.14 -3.34
C VAL A 156 -19.34 2.07 -3.49
N GLY A 157 -20.27 1.67 -4.35
CA GLY A 157 -21.56 2.35 -4.48
C GLY A 157 -22.40 2.26 -3.21
N TYR A 158 -23.51 3.00 -3.19
CA TYR A 158 -24.45 3.03 -2.09
C TYR A 158 -25.02 1.63 -1.80
N GLN A 159 -24.77 1.13 -0.58
CA GLN A 159 -25.26 -0.16 -0.08
C GLN A 159 -26.26 -0.01 1.08
N GLY A 160 -26.67 1.23 1.38
CA GLY A 160 -27.58 1.54 2.49
C GLY A 160 -27.05 2.62 3.41
N GLN A 161 -27.78 2.90 4.49
CA GLN A 161 -27.42 3.96 5.44
C GLN A 161 -26.23 3.58 6.35
N ALA A 162 -25.99 2.29 6.55
CA ALA A 162 -24.82 1.82 7.29
C ALA A 162 -23.55 1.98 6.45
N TYR A 163 -22.41 2.23 7.11
CA TYR A 163 -21.13 2.25 6.41
C TYR A 163 -20.83 0.82 5.89
N PRO A 164 -20.38 0.65 4.64
CA PRO A 164 -20.11 -0.67 4.08
C PRO A 164 -18.83 -1.25 4.68
N ALA A 165 -18.98 -1.98 5.79
CA ALA A 165 -17.87 -2.58 6.53
C ALA A 165 -17.06 -3.58 5.69
N SER A 166 -17.68 -4.20 4.69
CA SER A 166 -17.02 -5.21 3.87
C SER A 166 -15.89 -4.63 3.01
N LEU A 167 -16.01 -3.39 2.51
CA LEU A 167 -14.91 -2.71 1.83
C LEU A 167 -13.72 -2.46 2.77
N PHE A 168 -13.99 -2.09 4.03
CA PHE A 168 -12.95 -1.94 5.03
C PHE A 168 -12.25 -3.27 5.30
N ASN A 169 -13.00 -4.35 5.49
CA ASN A 169 -12.45 -5.68 5.70
C ASN A 169 -11.59 -6.14 4.51
N TRP A 170 -12.06 -5.90 3.28
CA TRP A 170 -11.30 -6.18 2.07
C TRP A 170 -9.95 -5.43 2.05
N VAL A 171 -9.93 -4.11 2.33
CA VAL A 171 -8.67 -3.35 2.40
C VAL A 171 -7.74 -3.90 3.48
N ARG A 172 -8.28 -4.22 4.66
CA ARG A 172 -7.50 -4.76 5.76
C ARG A 172 -6.88 -6.11 5.43
N ALA A 173 -7.63 -7.00 4.77
CA ALA A 173 -7.12 -8.30 4.35
C ALA A 173 -5.89 -8.17 3.43
N GLN A 174 -5.94 -7.27 2.45
CA GLN A 174 -4.84 -7.02 1.51
C GLN A 174 -3.59 -6.45 2.21
N GLN A 175 -3.79 -5.58 3.21
CA GLN A 175 -2.68 -5.06 4.02
C GLN A 175 -2.04 -6.19 4.85
N ILE A 176 -2.85 -7.00 5.53
CA ILE A 176 -2.35 -8.12 6.35
C ILE A 176 -1.62 -9.14 5.48
N GLU A 177 -2.15 -9.48 4.31
CA GLU A 177 -1.49 -10.38 3.36
C GLU A 177 -0.10 -9.86 2.94
N SER A 178 -0.04 -8.60 2.53
CA SER A 178 1.21 -7.93 2.13
C SER A 178 2.23 -7.90 3.28
N ASP A 179 1.82 -7.50 4.48
CA ASP A 179 2.69 -7.40 5.65
C ASP A 179 3.16 -8.79 6.12
N CYS A 180 2.28 -9.79 6.02
CA CYS A 180 2.59 -11.19 6.35
C CYS A 180 3.66 -11.75 5.42
N ALA A 181 3.50 -11.56 4.11
CA ALA A 181 4.47 -12.00 3.12
C ALA A 181 5.83 -11.30 3.31
N ALA A 182 5.83 -9.98 3.58
CA ALA A 182 7.04 -9.22 3.85
C ALA A 182 7.78 -9.69 5.11
N SER A 183 7.04 -10.24 6.09
CA SER A 183 7.60 -10.81 7.32
C SER A 183 8.04 -12.27 7.17
N GLY A 184 7.82 -12.90 6.01
CA GLY A 184 8.13 -14.31 5.77
C GLY A 184 7.08 -15.29 6.29
N GLY A 185 5.89 -14.81 6.64
CA GLY A 185 4.75 -15.63 7.04
C GLY A 185 3.93 -16.11 5.84
N LYS A 186 3.02 -17.05 6.12
CA LYS A 186 2.02 -17.55 5.18
C LYS A 186 0.65 -17.01 5.57
N TYR A 187 0.04 -16.23 4.67
CA TYR A 187 -1.31 -15.70 4.87
C TYR A 187 -2.37 -16.73 4.48
N THR A 188 -3.43 -16.84 5.29
CA THR A 188 -4.67 -17.52 4.90
C THR A 188 -5.88 -16.71 5.35
N ALA A 189 -6.98 -16.79 4.60
CA ALA A 189 -8.24 -16.12 4.92
C ALA A 189 -9.43 -17.03 4.60
N TRP A 190 -10.50 -16.89 5.38
CA TRP A 190 -11.76 -17.59 5.16
C TRP A 190 -12.93 -16.76 5.70
N HIS A 191 -14.09 -16.93 5.06
CA HIS A 191 -15.31 -16.24 5.43
C HIS A 191 -16.18 -17.17 6.29
N GLY A 192 -16.63 -16.69 7.46
CA GLY A 192 -17.53 -17.43 8.34
C GLY A 192 -19.00 -17.23 7.99
N ASP A 193 -19.87 -18.10 8.54
CA ASP A 193 -21.33 -18.13 8.26
C ASP A 193 -22.11 -16.87 8.72
N ALA A 194 -21.45 -15.88 9.32
CA ALA A 194 -22.04 -14.65 9.84
C ALA A 194 -21.54 -13.36 9.16
N GLY A 195 -20.86 -13.46 8.02
CA GLY A 195 -20.25 -12.27 7.39
C GLY A 195 -18.96 -11.82 8.07
N ILE A 196 -18.34 -12.70 8.87
CA ILE A 196 -17.12 -12.42 9.62
C ILE A 196 -15.93 -12.87 8.78
N ASP A 197 -14.97 -11.98 8.59
CA ASP A 197 -13.75 -12.26 7.85
C ASP A 197 -12.64 -12.69 8.81
N TYR A 198 -12.26 -13.96 8.71
CA TYR A 198 -11.15 -14.50 9.47
C TYR A 198 -9.90 -14.55 8.61
N SER A 199 -8.76 -14.20 9.18
CA SER A 199 -7.48 -14.45 8.55
C SER A 199 -6.39 -14.70 9.56
N ASN A 200 -5.32 -15.36 9.11
CA ASN A 200 -4.12 -15.53 9.91
C ASN A 200 -2.87 -15.28 9.07
N CYS A 201 -1.81 -14.87 9.77
CA CYS A 201 -0.44 -14.90 9.26
C CYS A 201 0.36 -15.91 10.07
N CYS A 202 0.69 -17.04 9.46
CA CYS A 202 1.37 -18.13 10.15
C CYS A 202 2.86 -18.16 9.82
N PHE A 203 3.67 -18.24 10.88
CA PHE A 203 5.11 -18.50 10.85
C PHE A 203 5.37 -19.96 11.25
N GLN A 204 6.65 -20.32 11.44
CA GLN A 204 7.01 -21.68 11.80
C GLN A 204 6.52 -22.09 13.20
N ASP A 205 6.40 -21.15 14.14
CA ASP A 205 6.15 -21.41 15.56
C ASP A 205 4.83 -20.82 16.08
N HIS A 206 4.20 -19.92 15.33
CA HIS A 206 2.97 -19.25 15.74
C HIS A 206 2.15 -18.75 14.55
N CYS A 207 0.87 -18.48 14.80
CA CYS A 207 0.00 -17.74 13.90
C CYS A 207 -0.54 -16.49 14.59
N ASP A 208 -0.43 -15.35 13.91
CA ASP A 208 -1.12 -14.12 14.30
C ASP A 208 -2.53 -14.14 13.70
N GLU A 209 -3.56 -14.01 14.54
CA GLU A 209 -4.97 -14.16 14.18
C GLU A 209 -5.67 -12.80 14.03
N TYR A 210 -6.55 -12.71 13.03
CA TYR A 210 -7.30 -11.50 12.71
C TYR A 210 -8.77 -11.83 12.47
N VAL A 211 -9.64 -10.97 12.98
CA VAL A 211 -11.09 -10.99 12.76
C VAL A 211 -11.50 -9.62 12.26
N ASP A 212 -12.20 -9.57 11.13
CA ASP A 212 -12.61 -8.34 10.43
C ASP A 212 -11.43 -7.36 10.26
N GLY A 213 -10.28 -7.91 9.86
CA GLY A 213 -9.05 -7.14 9.65
C GLY A 213 -8.39 -6.57 10.92
N THR A 214 -8.86 -6.99 12.10
CA THR A 214 -8.36 -6.55 13.42
C THR A 214 -7.64 -7.70 14.11
N TYR A 215 -6.42 -7.43 14.58
CA TYR A 215 -5.60 -8.40 15.30
C TYR A 215 -6.29 -8.83 16.61
N GLN A 216 -6.42 -10.14 16.81
CA GLN A 216 -7.06 -10.73 17.99
C GLN A 216 -6.05 -11.36 18.96
N GLY A 217 -4.89 -11.79 18.47
CA GLY A 217 -3.89 -12.45 19.29
C GLY A 217 -3.06 -13.45 18.51
N ARG A 218 -2.36 -14.30 19.25
CA ARG A 218 -1.44 -15.29 18.72
C ARG A 218 -1.82 -16.69 19.17
N SER A 219 -1.84 -17.63 18.24
CA SER A 219 -1.97 -19.06 18.51
C SER A 219 -0.67 -19.82 18.20
N PRO A 220 -0.45 -21.01 18.80
CA PRO A 220 0.65 -21.90 18.41
C PRO A 220 0.52 -22.36 16.96
N GLY A 221 1.64 -22.45 16.24
CA GLY A 221 1.72 -22.88 14.84
C GLY A 221 1.74 -24.39 14.64
#